data_AF-A0A3Q0F379-F1
#
_entry.id   AF-A0A3Q0F379-F1
#
_cell.length_a   1.000
_cell.length_b   1.000
_cell.length_c   1.000
_cell.angle_alpha   90.00
_cell.angle_beta   90.00
_cell.angle_gamma   90.00
#
_symmetry.space_group_name_H-M   'P 1'
#
loop_
_entity.id
_entity.type
_entity.pdbx_description
1 polymer ?
#
loop_
_entity_poly.entity_id
_entity_poly.type
_entity_poly.pdbx_seq_one_letter_code
_entity_poly.pdbx_strand_id
1 'polypeptide(L)'
;MRRERTLLVVLLLILLHHISATNDHQEHRCPPSSCGNITNISYPFRLQGDPENCGDERYELGCQNNVTVLYLNSTQYHVQAINYDNYTVRVVDPALQHHNCSSLPLRSLSRSNFSDTYTHNMGPYQAGLNPYFNWEYLSFEHIVFLNCNHSVRENGKYVESGECVKWDSKGYAYAVGGDLKAEDLEVGCDVKLVAPTSFRTSNNYSYAAIHRALAYGFEISWINLACLNHCLGGFCYFDFSIQKLVCDRFGALYINFV
;
A
#
# COMPACT_ATOMS: atom_id res chain seq x y z
N MET A 1 -68.90 -10.44 -16.98
CA MET A 1 -68.93 -9.68 -15.72
C MET A 1 -68.17 -10.31 -14.54
N ARG A 2 -68.53 -11.49 -14.00
CA ARG A 2 -67.83 -12.06 -12.81
C ARG A 2 -66.43 -12.64 -13.12
N ARG A 3 -66.28 -13.33 -14.26
CA ARG A 3 -65.03 -13.96 -14.72
C ARG A 3 -63.95 -12.95 -15.16
N GLU A 4 -64.35 -11.83 -15.74
CA GLU A 4 -63.45 -10.73 -16.14
C GLU A 4 -62.88 -9.97 -14.94
N ARG A 5 -63.68 -9.79 -13.88
CA ARG A 5 -63.23 -9.20 -12.62
C ARG A 5 -62.18 -10.08 -11.93
N THR A 6 -62.34 -11.39 -11.95
CA THR A 6 -61.33 -12.32 -11.40
C THR A 6 -60.02 -12.27 -12.18
N LEU A 7 -60.09 -12.19 -13.52
CA LEU A 7 -58.92 -12.06 -14.38
C LEU A 7 -58.16 -10.74 -14.12
N LEU A 8 -58.87 -9.63 -13.96
CA LEU A 8 -58.28 -8.34 -13.61
C LEU A 8 -57.58 -8.36 -12.25
N VAL A 9 -58.17 -8.98 -11.24
CA VAL A 9 -57.58 -9.11 -9.90
C VAL A 9 -56.32 -9.99 -9.95
N VAL A 10 -56.34 -11.10 -10.69
CA VAL A 10 -55.16 -11.96 -10.86
C VAL A 10 -54.05 -11.23 -11.61
N LEU A 11 -54.38 -10.48 -12.67
CA LEU A 11 -53.40 -9.68 -13.42
C LEU A 11 -52.76 -8.59 -12.54
N LEU A 12 -53.56 -7.92 -11.70
CA LEU A 12 -53.08 -6.93 -10.73
C LEU A 12 -52.15 -7.56 -9.68
N LEU A 13 -52.49 -8.74 -9.17
CA LEU A 13 -51.66 -9.47 -8.20
C LEU A 13 -50.32 -9.94 -8.80
N ILE A 14 -50.33 -10.34 -10.08
CA ILE A 14 -49.12 -10.70 -10.85
C ILE A 14 -48.26 -9.45 -11.10
N LEU A 15 -48.88 -8.32 -11.49
CA LEU A 15 -48.18 -7.04 -11.66
C LEU A 15 -47.59 -6.54 -10.33
N LEU A 16 -48.31 -6.67 -9.22
CA LEU A 16 -47.82 -6.36 -7.87
C LEU A 16 -46.65 -7.27 -7.46
N HIS A 17 -46.71 -8.57 -7.76
CA HIS A 17 -45.58 -9.48 -7.54
C HIS A 17 -44.36 -9.13 -8.40
N HIS A 18 -44.56 -8.70 -9.64
CA HIS A 18 -43.45 -8.25 -10.51
C HIS A 18 -42.84 -6.93 -10.05
N ILE A 19 -43.62 -6.01 -9.47
CA ILE A 19 -43.09 -4.76 -8.87
C ILE A 19 -42.31 -5.05 -7.57
N SER A 20 -42.72 -6.07 -6.80
CA SER A 20 -41.99 -6.52 -5.62
C SER A 20 -40.74 -7.37 -5.94
N ALA A 21 -40.67 -7.97 -7.12
CA ALA A 21 -39.54 -8.80 -7.56
C ALA A 21 -38.41 -8.04 -8.27
N THR A 22 -38.52 -6.71 -8.45
CA THR A 22 -37.50 -5.91 -9.15
C THR A 22 -36.48 -5.21 -8.24
N ASN A 23 -36.50 -5.44 -6.93
CA ASN A 23 -35.60 -4.75 -5.99
C ASN A 23 -34.52 -5.63 -5.33
N ASP A 24 -34.31 -6.86 -5.79
CA ASP A 24 -33.34 -7.80 -5.18
C ASP A 24 -31.88 -7.60 -5.65
N HIS A 25 -31.60 -6.56 -6.44
CA HIS A 25 -30.23 -6.21 -6.87
C HIS A 25 -29.68 -4.93 -6.23
N GLN A 26 -30.39 -4.36 -5.25
CA GLN A 26 -29.98 -3.12 -4.60
C GLN A 26 -29.40 -3.32 -3.18
N GLU A 27 -29.50 -4.53 -2.60
CA GLU A 27 -29.10 -4.83 -1.21
C GLU A 27 -27.59 -4.98 -0.97
N HIS A 28 -26.71 -4.89 -1.99
CA HIS A 28 -25.27 -5.16 -1.81
C HIS A 28 -24.34 -4.06 -2.31
N ARG A 29 -24.83 -2.85 -2.56
CA ARG A 29 -23.94 -1.72 -2.85
C ARG A 29 -23.57 -1.01 -1.57
N CYS A 30 -22.41 -1.37 -1.02
CA CYS A 30 -21.77 -0.59 0.02
C CYS A 30 -21.42 0.80 -0.52
N PRO A 31 -22.07 1.88 -0.05
CA PRO A 31 -21.67 3.22 -0.43
C PRO A 31 -20.25 3.48 0.07
N PRO A 32 -19.42 4.25 -0.66
CA PRO A 32 -18.12 4.62 -0.16
C PRO A 32 -18.20 5.41 1.14
N SER A 33 -17.34 5.05 2.08
CA SER A 33 -17.12 5.78 3.33
C SER A 33 -16.08 6.89 3.13
N SER A 34 -15.95 7.77 4.13
CA SER A 34 -14.97 8.87 4.10
C SER A 34 -14.44 9.21 5.48
N CYS A 35 -13.18 9.65 5.54
CA CYS A 35 -12.54 10.19 6.73
C CYS A 35 -11.46 11.19 6.32
N GLY A 36 -11.49 12.40 6.87
CA GLY A 36 -10.50 13.43 6.56
C GLY A 36 -10.37 13.73 5.06
N ASN A 37 -9.14 13.66 4.56
CA ASN A 37 -8.84 13.89 3.15
C ASN A 37 -9.15 12.68 2.25
N ILE A 38 -9.47 11.50 2.83
CA ILE A 38 -9.81 10.31 2.06
C ILE A 38 -11.33 10.22 1.95
N THR A 39 -11.86 10.68 0.82
CA THR A 39 -13.31 10.84 0.59
C THR A 39 -13.97 9.66 -0.11
N ASN A 40 -13.19 8.70 -0.61
CA ASN A 40 -13.67 7.53 -1.33
C ASN A 40 -13.02 6.26 -0.78
N ILE A 41 -13.50 5.82 0.40
CA ILE A 41 -13.12 4.56 1.02
C ILE A 41 -14.14 3.51 0.57
N SER A 42 -13.75 2.68 -0.37
CA SER A 42 -14.54 1.58 -0.92
C SER A 42 -13.75 0.27 -0.88
N TYR A 43 -14.44 -0.84 -1.19
CA TYR A 43 -13.87 -2.18 -1.20
C TYR A 43 -12.50 -2.21 -1.94
N PRO A 44 -11.44 -2.77 -1.35
CA PRO A 44 -11.48 -3.66 -0.18
C PRO A 44 -11.44 -2.95 1.18
N PHE A 45 -11.14 -1.65 1.21
CA PHE A 45 -11.05 -0.91 2.46
C PHE A 45 -12.42 -0.70 3.09
N ARG A 46 -12.40 -0.64 4.42
CA ARG A 46 -13.54 -0.26 5.27
C ARG A 46 -13.07 0.59 6.43
N LEU A 47 -13.94 1.40 7.00
CA LEU A 47 -13.73 2.05 8.28
C LEU A 47 -14.19 1.17 9.43
N GLN A 48 -13.58 1.35 10.60
CA GLN A 48 -14.10 0.82 11.85
C GLN A 48 -15.52 1.34 12.09
N GLY A 49 -16.51 0.44 11.98
CA GLY A 49 -17.95 0.76 12.10
C GLY A 49 -18.74 0.68 10.79
N ASP A 50 -18.09 0.47 9.64
CA ASP A 50 -18.79 0.10 8.41
C ASP A 50 -19.51 -1.25 8.61
N PRO A 51 -20.68 -1.48 7.95
CA PRO A 51 -21.40 -2.76 8.03
C PRO A 51 -20.49 -3.97 7.75
N GLU A 52 -20.73 -5.11 8.41
CA GLU A 52 -19.88 -6.31 8.29
C GLU A 52 -19.77 -6.83 6.85
N ASN A 53 -20.80 -6.63 6.04
CA ASN A 53 -20.81 -7.01 4.62
C ASN A 53 -20.10 -6.00 3.70
N CYS A 54 -19.50 -4.94 4.26
CA CYS A 54 -18.84 -3.87 3.51
C CYS A 54 -17.34 -3.82 3.77
N GLY A 55 -16.57 -4.08 2.70
CA GLY A 55 -15.12 -4.16 2.75
C GLY A 55 -14.62 -5.49 3.30
N ASP A 56 -13.30 -5.61 3.43
CA ASP A 56 -12.59 -6.78 3.92
C ASP A 56 -11.91 -6.42 5.24
N GLU A 57 -12.11 -7.23 6.28
CA GLU A 57 -11.57 -6.99 7.64
C GLU A 57 -10.04 -6.83 7.66
N ARG A 58 -9.34 -7.46 6.70
CA ARG A 58 -7.87 -7.36 6.59
C ARG A 58 -7.41 -5.97 6.12
N TYR A 59 -8.32 -5.15 5.61
CA TYR A 59 -8.08 -3.81 5.05
C TYR A 59 -8.86 -2.74 5.84
N GLU A 60 -9.13 -2.99 7.12
CA GLU A 60 -9.77 -2.01 8.01
C GLU A 60 -8.86 -0.79 8.25
N LEU A 61 -9.45 0.39 8.11
CA LEU A 61 -8.84 1.69 8.38
C LEU A 61 -9.46 2.32 9.63
N GLY A 62 -8.62 2.94 10.44
CA GLY A 62 -9.05 3.80 11.53
C GLY A 62 -9.39 5.21 11.03
N CYS A 63 -10.23 5.92 11.78
CA CYS A 63 -10.47 7.34 11.60
C CYS A 63 -10.27 8.06 12.94
N GLN A 64 -9.16 8.79 13.09
CA GLN A 64 -8.78 9.43 14.36
C GLN A 64 -8.60 10.92 14.15
N ASN A 65 -9.36 11.74 14.89
CA ASN A 65 -9.31 13.20 14.76
C ASN A 65 -9.42 13.69 13.30
N ASN A 66 -10.32 13.06 12.53
CA ASN A 66 -10.51 13.34 11.09
C ASN A 66 -9.27 13.03 10.23
N VAL A 67 -8.44 12.06 10.64
CA VAL A 67 -7.30 11.53 9.88
C VAL A 67 -7.51 10.03 9.67
N THR A 68 -7.40 9.59 8.41
CA THR A 68 -7.46 8.17 8.06
C THR A 68 -6.16 7.48 8.43
N VAL A 69 -6.27 6.36 9.12
CA VAL A 69 -5.15 5.65 9.73
C VAL A 69 -5.09 4.21 9.24
N LEU A 70 -3.89 3.78 8.86
CA LEU A 70 -3.58 2.39 8.56
C LEU A 70 -2.69 1.82 9.67
N TYR A 71 -2.98 0.60 10.12
CA TYR A 71 -2.12 -0.13 11.05
C TYR A 71 -1.30 -1.20 10.33
N LEU A 72 0.02 -1.08 10.35
CA LEU A 72 0.96 -2.08 9.84
C LEU A 72 1.73 -2.67 11.02
N ASN A 73 1.53 -3.95 11.31
CA ASN A 73 2.20 -4.64 12.44
C ASN A 73 2.12 -3.85 13.76
N SER A 74 0.92 -3.37 14.11
CA SER A 74 0.66 -2.51 15.29
C SER A 74 1.37 -1.14 15.27
N THR A 75 1.86 -0.70 14.12
CA THR A 75 2.41 0.64 13.91
C THR A 75 1.43 1.47 13.13
N GLN A 76 1.20 2.69 13.60
CA GLN A 76 0.26 3.62 13.02
C GLN A 76 0.90 4.40 11.86
N TYR A 77 0.21 4.46 10.73
CA TYR A 77 0.57 5.31 9.60
C TYR A 77 -0.63 6.15 9.16
N HIS A 78 -0.37 7.39 8.72
CA HIS A 78 -1.42 8.24 8.15
C HIS A 78 -1.59 7.94 6.67
N VAL A 79 -2.82 7.64 6.25
CA VAL A 79 -3.14 7.40 4.83
C VAL A 79 -3.18 8.74 4.09
N GLN A 80 -2.39 8.84 3.03
CA GLN A 80 -2.28 10.02 2.19
C GLN A 80 -3.06 9.88 0.88
N ALA A 81 -3.16 8.67 0.34
CA ALA A 81 -3.95 8.38 -0.86
C ALA A 81 -4.27 6.89 -0.94
N ILE A 82 -5.42 6.56 -1.54
CA ILE A 82 -5.79 5.21 -1.96
C ILE A 82 -5.99 5.27 -3.47
N ASN A 83 -5.24 4.46 -4.22
CA ASN A 83 -5.32 4.38 -5.66
C ASN A 83 -5.86 3.00 -6.08
N TYR A 84 -7.12 3.00 -6.51
CA TYR A 84 -7.83 1.81 -6.96
C TYR A 84 -7.41 1.34 -8.36
N ASP A 85 -6.83 2.22 -9.17
CA ASP A 85 -6.43 1.90 -10.55
C ASP A 85 -5.16 1.03 -10.56
N ASN A 86 -4.23 1.27 -9.64
CA ASN A 86 -2.97 0.53 -9.53
C ASN A 86 -2.83 -0.29 -8.23
N TYR A 87 -3.89 -0.37 -7.43
CA TYR A 87 -3.98 -1.14 -6.20
C TYR A 87 -2.93 -0.76 -5.14
N THR A 88 -2.65 0.54 -4.95
CA THR A 88 -1.70 1.05 -3.94
C THR A 88 -2.33 2.00 -2.93
N VAL A 89 -1.87 1.90 -1.67
CA VAL A 89 -2.18 2.86 -0.62
C VAL A 89 -0.88 3.55 -0.25
N ARG A 90 -0.88 4.89 -0.35
CA ARG A 90 0.25 5.71 0.08
C ARG A 90 0.04 6.11 1.52
N VAL A 91 1.03 5.83 2.36
CA VAL A 91 1.01 6.16 3.78
C VAL A 91 2.29 6.90 4.18
N VAL A 92 2.21 7.66 5.27
CA VAL A 92 3.35 8.38 5.85
C VAL A 92 3.44 8.09 7.34
N ASP A 93 4.67 7.98 7.86
CA ASP A 93 4.91 7.87 9.30
C ASP A 93 4.47 9.19 9.97
N PRO A 94 3.58 9.16 10.98
CA PRO A 94 3.05 10.36 11.62
C PRO A 94 4.12 11.19 12.36
N ALA A 95 5.30 10.63 12.65
CA ALA A 95 6.40 11.40 13.24
C ALA A 95 7.09 12.32 12.24
N LEU A 96 6.93 12.10 10.94
CA LEU A 96 7.49 12.97 9.91
C LEU A 96 6.71 14.28 9.83
N GLN A 97 7.40 15.39 10.10
CA GLN A 97 6.81 16.73 10.15
C GLN A 97 7.31 17.57 8.99
N HIS A 98 6.38 18.25 8.31
CA HIS A 98 6.73 19.20 7.26
C HIS A 98 7.58 20.35 7.85
N HIS A 99 8.67 20.71 7.17
CA HIS A 99 9.64 21.73 7.59
C HIS A 99 10.51 21.43 8.82
N ASN A 100 10.40 20.25 9.43
CA ASN A 100 11.29 19.82 10.52
C ASN A 100 12.24 18.74 10.02
N CYS A 101 13.44 19.13 9.55
CA CYS A 101 14.39 18.19 8.97
C CYS A 101 14.93 17.15 9.97
N SER A 102 14.77 17.38 11.27
CA SER A 102 15.13 16.45 12.34
C SER A 102 14.08 15.40 12.63
N SER A 103 12.87 15.53 12.07
CA SER A 103 11.83 14.53 12.26
C SER A 103 12.20 13.25 11.49
N LEU A 104 12.22 12.12 12.17
CA LEU A 104 12.53 10.82 11.58
C LEU A 104 11.37 9.84 11.83
N PRO A 105 11.22 8.80 10.98
CA PRO A 105 10.30 7.70 11.24
C PRO A 105 10.55 7.06 12.60
N LEU A 106 9.50 6.60 13.26
CA LEU A 106 9.58 6.05 14.62
C LEU A 106 10.24 4.68 14.67
N ARG A 107 10.13 3.91 13.58
CA ARG A 107 10.59 2.53 13.50
C ARG A 107 11.19 2.25 12.14
N SER A 108 12.18 1.37 12.14
CA SER A 108 12.71 0.82 10.89
C SER A 108 11.64 0.00 10.18
N LEU A 109 11.44 0.30 8.91
CA LEU A 109 10.55 -0.43 8.02
C LEU A 109 11.29 -0.68 6.71
N SER A 110 11.40 -1.94 6.32
CA SER A 110 12.10 -2.35 5.10
C SER A 110 11.23 -3.32 4.28
N ARG A 111 11.75 -3.73 3.12
CA ARG A 111 11.07 -4.71 2.27
C ARG A 111 10.77 -6.02 3.01
N SER A 112 11.62 -6.45 3.94
CA SER A 112 11.41 -7.71 4.67
C SER A 112 10.16 -7.70 5.55
N ASN A 113 9.62 -6.54 5.89
CA ASN A 113 8.35 -6.42 6.60
C ASN A 113 7.13 -6.75 5.73
N PHE A 114 7.31 -6.85 4.42
CA PHE A 114 6.26 -7.07 3.42
C PHE A 114 6.51 -8.32 2.55
N SER A 115 7.55 -9.10 2.88
CA SER A 115 7.95 -10.29 2.15
C SER A 115 8.16 -11.39 3.18
N ASP A 116 7.19 -12.29 3.32
CA ASP A 116 7.42 -13.54 4.04
C ASP A 116 7.99 -14.55 3.04
N THR A 117 9.29 -14.84 3.19
CA THR A 117 10.00 -15.81 2.33
C THR A 117 9.76 -17.26 2.76
N TYR A 118 9.11 -17.50 3.89
CA TYR A 118 8.99 -18.81 4.50
C TYR A 118 7.57 -19.34 4.55
N THR A 119 6.56 -18.47 4.53
CA THR A 119 5.15 -18.89 4.50
C THR A 119 4.46 -18.41 3.24
N HIS A 120 3.63 -19.27 2.64
CA HIS A 120 2.72 -18.88 1.56
C HIS A 120 1.61 -17.91 2.03
N ASN A 121 1.64 -17.46 3.29
CA ASN A 121 0.71 -16.47 3.82
C ASN A 121 1.26 -15.08 3.53
N MET A 122 0.93 -14.56 2.34
CA MET A 122 1.17 -13.17 2.02
C MET A 122 0.26 -12.29 2.90
N GLY A 123 0.86 -11.31 3.57
CA GLY A 123 0.10 -10.29 4.30
C GLY A 123 -0.84 -9.49 3.38
N PRO A 124 -1.79 -8.72 3.93
CA PRO A 124 -2.73 -7.93 3.14
C PRO A 124 -2.04 -6.90 2.23
N TYR A 125 -0.85 -6.46 2.61
CA TYR A 125 -0.04 -5.51 1.87
C TYR A 125 1.32 -6.09 1.51
N GLN A 126 1.82 -5.71 0.34
CA GLN A 126 3.16 -6.07 -0.13
C GLN A 126 3.92 -4.85 -0.67
N ALA A 127 5.23 -4.99 -0.80
CA ALA A 127 6.14 -3.91 -1.19
C ALA A 127 6.18 -3.61 -2.70
N GLY A 128 5.48 -4.37 -3.54
CA GLY A 128 5.52 -4.21 -5.00
C GLY A 128 4.21 -4.63 -5.68
N LEU A 129 4.12 -4.43 -6.99
CA LEU A 129 2.94 -4.79 -7.79
C LEU A 129 3.03 -6.17 -8.46
N ASN A 130 4.08 -6.93 -8.16
CA ASN A 130 4.20 -8.31 -8.59
C ASN A 130 4.20 -9.23 -7.35
N PRO A 131 3.09 -9.95 -7.08
CA PRO A 131 2.96 -10.98 -6.05
C PRO A 131 4.12 -11.99 -6.00
N TYR A 132 4.63 -12.38 -7.17
CA TYR A 132 5.64 -13.43 -7.31
C TYR A 132 7.05 -12.87 -7.34
N PHE A 133 7.22 -11.67 -7.90
CA PHE A 133 8.51 -11.01 -8.12
C PHE A 133 8.58 -9.65 -7.42
N ASN A 134 8.25 -9.63 -6.12
CA ASN A 134 8.36 -8.41 -5.29
C ASN A 134 9.80 -7.89 -5.13
N TRP A 135 10.80 -8.60 -5.66
CA TRP A 135 12.22 -8.28 -5.59
C TRP A 135 12.71 -7.38 -6.73
N GLU A 136 12.00 -7.32 -7.86
CA GLU A 136 12.41 -6.53 -9.04
C GLU A 136 11.59 -5.24 -9.24
N TYR A 137 10.36 -5.18 -8.71
CA TYR A 137 9.43 -4.06 -8.92
C TYR A 137 8.83 -3.55 -7.61
N LEU A 138 9.66 -2.87 -6.81
CA LEU A 138 9.21 -2.23 -5.58
C LEU A 138 8.41 -0.95 -5.86
N SER A 139 7.36 -0.76 -5.08
CA SER A 139 6.55 0.46 -5.05
C SER A 139 7.25 1.60 -4.28
N PHE A 140 8.36 1.32 -3.60
CA PHE A 140 9.16 2.29 -2.85
C PHE A 140 10.65 1.96 -2.88
N GLU A 141 11.47 2.99 -2.65
CA GLU A 141 12.90 2.92 -2.38
C GLU A 141 13.15 3.01 -0.87
N HIS A 142 14.35 2.62 -0.41
CA HIS A 142 14.75 2.75 0.99
C HIS A 142 15.67 3.94 1.20
N ILE A 143 15.56 4.58 2.36
CA ILE A 143 16.55 5.48 2.92
C ILE A 143 17.19 4.78 4.10
N VAL A 144 18.50 4.61 4.07
CA VAL A 144 19.29 4.02 5.14
C VAL A 144 20.01 5.13 5.89
N PHE A 145 19.66 5.33 7.16
CA PHE A 145 20.35 6.26 8.04
C PHE A 145 21.48 5.54 8.75
N LEU A 146 22.65 6.17 8.73
CA LEU A 146 23.86 5.65 9.34
C LEU A 146 24.43 6.65 10.34
N ASN A 147 25.19 6.09 11.28
CA ASN A 147 26.06 6.85 12.17
C ASN A 147 27.46 6.30 12.08
N CYS A 148 28.41 7.14 11.71
CA CYS A 148 29.81 6.76 11.52
C CYS A 148 30.70 7.39 12.60
N ASN A 149 31.74 6.69 13.01
CA ASN A 149 32.74 7.23 13.94
C ASN A 149 33.80 8.12 13.25
N HIS A 150 33.71 8.29 11.93
CA HIS A 150 34.60 9.10 11.10
C HIS A 150 33.82 9.73 9.93
N SER A 151 34.41 10.74 9.29
CA SER A 151 33.82 11.42 8.13
C SER A 151 34.01 10.58 6.87
N VAL A 152 32.90 10.27 6.19
CA VAL A 152 32.87 9.60 4.88
C VAL A 152 32.77 10.68 3.80
N ARG A 153 33.88 10.97 3.09
CA ARG A 153 33.94 12.04 2.07
C ARG A 153 34.08 11.54 0.64
N GLU A 154 34.66 10.35 0.47
CA GLU A 154 35.00 9.81 -0.85
C GLU A 154 33.85 8.98 -1.44
N ASN A 155 32.90 8.57 -0.61
CA ASN A 155 31.75 7.78 -1.04
C ASN A 155 30.53 8.68 -1.32
N GLY A 156 30.30 8.97 -2.60
CA GLY A 156 29.20 9.83 -3.05
C GLY A 156 27.77 9.31 -2.76
N LYS A 157 27.63 8.09 -2.22
CA LYS A 157 26.34 7.56 -1.77
C LYS A 157 25.90 8.13 -0.41
N TYR A 158 26.85 8.59 0.40
CA TYR A 158 26.62 9.04 1.77
C TYR A 158 26.28 10.53 1.77
N VAL A 159 25.03 10.85 2.09
CA VAL A 159 24.56 12.23 2.22
C VAL A 159 24.66 12.66 3.66
N GLU A 160 25.49 13.66 3.93
CA GLU A 160 25.59 14.24 5.27
C GLU A 160 24.26 14.90 5.67
N SER A 161 23.72 14.51 6.82
CA SER A 161 22.48 15.11 7.35
C SER A 161 22.70 16.47 8.01
N GLY A 162 23.96 16.86 8.22
CA GLY A 162 24.35 18.08 8.93
C GLY A 162 23.74 18.14 10.32
N GLU A 163 23.22 19.31 10.69
CA GLU A 163 22.60 19.54 12.00
C GLU A 163 21.22 18.88 12.17
N CYS A 164 20.62 18.34 11.10
CA CYS A 164 19.28 17.78 11.16
C CYS A 164 19.21 16.50 12.01
N VAL A 165 20.19 15.61 11.88
CA VAL A 165 20.20 14.32 12.59
C VAL A 165 21.47 14.19 13.40
N LYS A 166 21.32 13.87 14.69
CA LYS A 166 22.43 13.58 15.61
C LYS A 166 22.07 12.35 16.43
N TRP A 167 22.73 11.23 16.14
CA TRP A 167 22.56 9.99 16.90
C TRP A 167 23.43 10.01 18.16
N ASP A 168 24.69 10.41 18.01
CA ASP A 168 25.68 10.53 19.07
C ASP A 168 26.35 11.90 19.05
N SER A 169 26.83 12.36 20.21
CA SER A 169 27.49 13.67 20.34
C SER A 169 28.79 13.84 19.52
N LYS A 170 29.40 12.73 19.08
CA LYS A 170 30.67 12.71 18.32
C LYS A 170 30.57 11.94 17.00
N GLY A 171 29.38 11.45 16.64
CA GLY A 171 29.16 10.66 15.43
C GLY A 171 28.86 11.55 14.22
N TYR A 172 29.13 11.02 13.03
CA TYR A 172 28.76 11.61 11.74
C TYR A 172 27.51 10.92 11.22
N ALA A 173 26.42 11.68 11.08
CA ALA A 173 25.15 11.17 10.62
C ALA A 173 25.00 11.30 9.10
N TYR A 174 24.60 10.20 8.47
CA TYR A 174 24.45 10.09 7.03
C TYR A 174 23.10 9.48 6.66
N ALA A 175 22.62 9.79 5.47
CA ALA A 175 21.52 9.11 4.82
C ALA A 175 21.98 8.61 3.44
N VAL A 176 21.61 7.38 3.10
CA VAL A 176 21.86 6.78 1.79
C VAL A 176 20.52 6.46 1.15
N GLY A 177 20.30 6.92 -0.08
CA GLY A 177 19.12 6.58 -0.87
C GLY A 177 19.33 5.31 -1.69
N GLY A 178 18.32 4.45 -1.72
CA GLY A 178 18.33 3.17 -2.42
C GLY A 178 18.97 2.03 -1.62
N ASP A 179 19.26 0.94 -2.33
CA ASP A 179 19.88 -0.26 -1.75
C ASP A 179 21.33 0.01 -1.34
N LEU A 180 21.62 -0.14 -0.05
CA LEU A 180 22.98 -0.14 0.48
C LEU A 180 23.51 -1.58 0.51
N LYS A 181 24.39 -1.92 -0.42
CA LYS A 181 25.03 -3.24 -0.41
C LYS A 181 26.04 -3.32 0.73
N ALA A 182 26.29 -4.55 1.21
CA ALA A 182 27.30 -4.79 2.24
C ALA A 182 28.71 -4.33 1.84
N GLU A 183 29.05 -4.38 0.54
CA GLU A 183 30.32 -3.88 0.00
C GLU A 183 30.46 -2.36 0.05
N ASP A 184 29.34 -1.63 0.09
CA ASP A 184 29.28 -0.16 0.15
C ASP A 184 29.20 0.38 1.59
N LEU A 185 29.07 -0.51 2.59
CA LEU A 185 29.00 -0.14 3.99
C LEU A 185 30.40 0.17 4.51
N GLU A 186 30.64 1.44 4.85
CA GLU A 186 31.95 1.89 5.34
C GLU A 186 32.24 1.37 6.74
N VAL A 187 33.49 0.95 6.96
CA VAL A 187 33.93 0.37 8.24
C VAL A 187 33.85 1.42 9.35
N GLY A 188 33.11 1.13 10.42
CA GLY A 188 32.89 2.09 11.51
C GLY A 188 31.60 2.91 11.37
N CYS A 189 30.74 2.56 10.41
CA CYS A 189 29.37 3.03 10.29
C CYS A 189 28.37 1.97 10.74
N ASP A 190 27.39 2.39 11.54
CA ASP A 190 26.27 1.55 11.99
C ASP A 190 24.97 2.03 11.35
N VAL A 191 24.17 1.08 10.84
CA VAL A 191 22.79 1.37 10.40
C VAL A 191 21.93 1.65 11.63
N LYS A 192 21.27 2.81 11.65
CA LYS A 192 20.40 3.25 12.75
C LYS A 192 18.92 3.12 12.41
N LEU A 193 18.54 3.44 11.18
CA LEU A 193 17.15 3.43 10.73
C LEU A 193 17.06 3.12 9.24
N VAL A 194 16.04 2.36 8.85
CA VAL A 194 15.67 2.15 7.45
C VAL A 194 14.25 2.62 7.25
N ALA A 195 14.01 3.45 6.24
CA ALA A 195 12.71 4.03 6.00
C ALA A 195 12.33 3.98 4.51
N PRO A 196 11.10 3.62 4.15
CA PRO A 196 10.67 3.61 2.76
C PRO A 196 10.20 4.99 2.27
N THR A 197 10.36 5.26 0.98
CA THR A 197 9.81 6.42 0.27
C THR A 197 9.41 6.04 -1.16
N SER A 198 8.24 6.49 -1.60
CA SER A 198 7.82 6.35 -3.01
C SER A 198 8.09 7.60 -3.84
N PHE A 199 8.66 8.64 -3.23
CA PHE A 199 9.20 9.77 -3.97
C PHE A 199 10.64 9.47 -4.36
N ARG A 200 10.86 9.20 -5.66
CA ARG A 200 12.20 8.96 -6.19
C ARG A 200 13.06 10.19 -6.00
N THR A 201 14.11 10.07 -5.21
CA THR A 201 15.12 11.11 -5.11
C THR A 201 15.92 11.09 -6.41
N SER A 202 15.56 11.94 -7.38
CA SER A 202 16.39 12.16 -8.56
C SER A 202 17.79 12.63 -8.12
N ASN A 203 18.81 12.36 -8.96
CA ASN A 203 20.29 12.52 -8.83
C ASN A 203 20.90 13.65 -7.95
N ASN A 204 20.12 14.53 -7.34
CA ASN A 204 20.53 15.50 -6.35
C ASN A 204 20.17 15.03 -4.92
N TYR A 205 21.07 14.23 -4.36
CA TYR A 205 20.98 13.65 -3.02
C TYR A 205 21.29 14.67 -1.91
N SER A 206 20.57 15.80 -1.85
CA SER A 206 20.63 16.64 -0.65
C SER A 206 19.80 16.00 0.47
N TYR A 207 20.22 16.18 1.73
CA TYR A 207 19.43 15.69 2.87
C TYR A 207 18.01 16.27 2.87
N ALA A 208 17.84 17.51 2.45
CA ALA A 208 16.52 18.13 2.30
C ALA A 208 15.63 17.43 1.27
N ALA A 209 16.21 16.92 0.17
CA ALA A 209 15.46 16.14 -0.81
C ALA A 209 15.06 14.76 -0.26
N ILE A 210 15.98 14.10 0.47
CA ILE A 210 15.68 12.84 1.17
C ILE A 210 14.57 13.02 2.19
N HIS A 211 14.65 14.06 3.03
CA HIS A 211 13.64 14.33 4.04
C HIS A 211 12.27 14.65 3.43
N ARG A 212 12.24 15.43 2.34
CA ARG A 212 11.02 15.67 1.57
C ARG A 212 10.44 14.36 1.01
N ALA A 213 11.29 13.46 0.54
CA ALA A 213 10.87 12.16 0.03
C ALA A 213 10.22 11.31 1.14
N LEU A 214 10.83 11.26 2.32
CA LEU A 214 10.24 10.59 3.48
C LEU A 214 8.88 11.21 3.84
N ALA A 215 8.78 12.54 3.89
CA ALA A 215 7.53 13.23 4.20
C ALA A 215 6.43 13.04 3.13
N TYR A 216 6.79 12.68 1.90
CA TYR A 216 5.81 12.25 0.88
C TYR A 216 5.17 10.89 1.21
N GLY A 217 5.91 10.04 1.93
CA GLY A 217 5.49 8.71 2.32
C GLY A 217 5.85 7.64 1.29
N PHE A 218 5.25 6.47 1.46
CA PHE A 218 5.53 5.29 0.64
C PHE A 218 4.24 4.53 0.30
N GLU A 219 4.27 3.86 -0.82
CA GLU A 219 3.17 3.08 -1.39
C GLU A 219 3.36 1.60 -1.10
N ILE A 220 2.31 0.98 -0.56
CA ILE A 220 2.21 -0.47 -0.43
C ILE A 220 1.00 -0.95 -1.22
N SER A 221 1.04 -2.20 -1.67
CA SER A 221 0.03 -2.71 -2.58
C SER A 221 -0.84 -3.79 -1.97
N TRP A 222 -2.13 -3.77 -2.29
CA TRP A 222 -3.08 -4.87 -2.04
C TRP A 222 -3.36 -5.70 -3.29
N ILE A 223 -2.49 -5.65 -4.29
CA ILE A 223 -2.71 -6.34 -5.57
C ILE A 223 -2.93 -7.85 -5.43
N ASN A 224 -2.43 -8.49 -4.37
CA ASN A 224 -2.74 -9.89 -4.09
C ASN A 224 -4.24 -10.14 -4.02
N LEU A 225 -4.99 -9.28 -3.32
CA LEU A 225 -6.44 -9.40 -3.27
C LEU A 225 -7.09 -9.12 -4.64
N ALA A 226 -6.58 -8.12 -5.38
CA ALA A 226 -7.06 -7.84 -6.72
C ALA A 226 -6.85 -9.05 -7.66
N CYS A 227 -5.68 -9.68 -7.60
CA CYS A 227 -5.36 -10.92 -8.33
C CYS A 227 -6.31 -12.06 -7.94
N LEU A 228 -6.57 -12.26 -6.64
CA LEU A 228 -7.50 -13.29 -6.18
C LEU A 228 -8.92 -13.06 -6.68
N ASN A 229 -9.36 -11.81 -6.77
CA ASN A 229 -10.71 -11.45 -7.19
C ASN A 229 -10.90 -11.47 -8.72
N HIS A 230 -9.86 -11.15 -9.49
CA HIS A 230 -9.96 -10.96 -10.94
C HIS A 230 -9.29 -12.06 -11.78
N CYS A 231 -8.36 -12.83 -11.21
CA CYS A 231 -7.65 -13.89 -11.91
C CYS A 231 -8.05 -15.28 -11.37
N LEU A 232 -8.31 -16.23 -12.27
CA LEU A 232 -8.68 -17.62 -11.94
C LEU A 232 -7.46 -18.50 -11.60
N GLY A 233 -6.42 -17.93 -11.01
CA GLY A 233 -5.11 -18.56 -10.78
C GLY A 233 -4.10 -18.34 -11.93
N GLY A 234 -2.82 -18.58 -11.64
CA GLY A 234 -1.69 -18.29 -12.53
C GLY A 234 -0.86 -17.08 -12.10
N PHE A 235 0.06 -16.64 -12.97
CA PHE A 235 0.82 -15.41 -12.74
C PHE A 235 -0.12 -14.22 -12.83
N CYS A 236 0.06 -13.27 -11.91
CA CYS A 236 -0.72 -12.05 -11.88
C CYS A 236 0.20 -10.91 -11.50
N TYR A 237 0.11 -9.78 -12.20
CA TYR A 237 0.90 -8.58 -11.90
C TYR A 237 0.22 -7.34 -12.50
N PHE A 238 0.62 -6.15 -12.04
CA PHE A 238 0.20 -4.90 -12.67
C PHE A 238 1.14 -4.52 -13.81
N ASP A 239 0.61 -4.33 -15.01
CA ASP A 239 1.36 -3.78 -16.13
C ASP A 239 1.19 -2.26 -16.19
N PHE A 240 2.26 -1.54 -15.87
CA PHE A 240 2.28 -0.08 -15.89
C PHE A 240 2.14 0.53 -17.29
N SER A 241 2.49 -0.21 -18.35
CA SER A 241 2.44 0.28 -19.74
C SER A 241 1.01 0.42 -20.23
N ILE A 242 0.16 -0.54 -19.83
CA ILE A 242 -1.26 -0.56 -20.20
C ILE A 242 -2.20 -0.19 -19.05
N GLN A 243 -1.64 0.06 -17.86
CA GLN A 243 -2.34 0.40 -16.62
C GLN A 243 -3.43 -0.60 -16.24
N LYS A 244 -3.11 -1.90 -16.33
CA LYS A 244 -4.07 -2.97 -16.07
C LYS A 244 -3.45 -4.12 -15.31
N LEU A 245 -4.32 -4.84 -14.60
CA LEU A 245 -4.00 -6.14 -14.04
C LEU A 245 -3.90 -7.16 -15.18
N VAL A 246 -2.77 -7.84 -15.27
CA VAL A 246 -2.52 -8.92 -16.23
C VAL A 246 -2.61 -10.25 -15.48
N CYS A 247 -3.43 -11.16 -16.00
CA CYS A 247 -3.53 -12.54 -15.53
C CYS A 247 -2.95 -13.46 -16.62
N ASP A 248 -1.82 -14.11 -16.36
CA ASP A 248 -1.25 -15.11 -17.24
C ASP A 248 -1.52 -16.50 -16.65
N ARG A 249 -2.30 -17.32 -17.37
CA ARG A 249 -2.48 -18.71 -16.98
C ARG A 249 -1.21 -19.44 -17.40
N PHE A 250 -0.60 -20.21 -16.50
CA PHE A 250 0.30 -21.27 -16.93
C PHE A 250 -0.40 -21.99 -18.09
N GLY A 251 0.23 -21.97 -19.26
CA GLY A 251 -0.35 -22.50 -20.49
C GLY A 251 -0.98 -23.86 -20.21
N ALA A 252 -2.11 -24.11 -20.87
CA ALA A 252 -2.67 -25.45 -20.97
C ALA A 252 -1.52 -26.45 -21.07
N LEU A 253 -1.38 -27.32 -20.07
CA LEU A 253 -0.49 -28.47 -20.14
C LEU A 253 -0.77 -29.10 -21.51
N TYR A 254 0.25 -29.13 -22.37
CA TYR A 254 0.29 -30.03 -23.50
C TYR A 254 0.26 -31.46 -22.93
N ILE A 255 -0.93 -31.92 -22.55
CA ILE A 255 -1.22 -33.34 -22.40
C ILE A 255 -1.54 -33.80 -23.82
N ASN A 256 -0.49 -34.08 -24.59
CA ASN A 256 -0.64 -34.96 -25.73
C ASN A 256 -1.06 -36.32 -25.15
N PHE A 257 -2.33 -36.67 -25.33
CA PHE A 257 -2.71 -38.07 -25.28
C PHE A 257 -2.05 -38.74 -26.48
N VAL A 258 -1.00 -39.52 -26.20
CA VAL A 258 -0.59 -40.65 -27.04
C VAL A 258 -1.43 -41.84 -26.63
#